data_AF-A0AB37SN16-F1
#
_entry.id   AF-A0AB37SN16-F1
#
_cell.length_a   1.000
_cell.length_b   1.000
_cell.length_c   1.000
_cell.angle_alpha   90.00
_cell.angle_beta   90.00
_cell.angle_gamma   90.00
#
_symmetry.space_group_name_H-M   'P 1'
#
loop_
_entity.id
_entity.type
_entity.pdbx_description
1 polymer ?
#
loop_
_entity_poly.entity_id
_entity_poly.type
_entity_poly.pdbx_seq_one_letter_code
_entity_poly.pdbx_strand_id
1 'polypeptide(L)'
;MAVIHDDLNIQATPCRTPAHGLTSRGALRASYHGLTTRFGDPHFGTGDSPDGEATLWAIDTPGGRAQLQNWLSIEQLQRRPDEDIRWSIQAATDHPLPWISKAATGSTAHFPAAVGEFTRHSSSETLTDAYVDYLYQRSQAFANWVNLQRRDSRGYLENWTLPRHLHGFALQVLEILHDHQWSQASHDQRHTWICTGARQEPAGSDVDGWRRQARWRYVPDPHEPPPGGGTLDLAGALRERAADCAWAKDHLIRPGSSGITRTRKLELYDEHVATLTALADAKPATPTGTGR
;
A
#
# COMPACT_ATOMS: atom_id res chain seq x y z
N MET A 1 -13.76 12.38 10.37
CA MET A 1 -13.88 10.99 9.85
C MET A 1 -13.72 11.05 8.35
N ALA A 2 -12.93 10.17 7.75
CA ALA A 2 -12.68 10.18 6.31
C ALA A 2 -12.82 8.78 5.71
N VAL A 3 -13.24 8.71 4.44
CA VAL A 3 -13.23 7.51 3.63
C VAL A 3 -12.33 7.79 2.43
N ILE A 4 -11.26 7.01 2.30
CA ILE A 4 -10.41 6.98 1.10
C ILE A 4 -10.96 5.89 0.20
N HIS A 5 -11.43 6.28 -0.98
CA HIS A 5 -11.84 5.34 -2.01
C HIS A 5 -10.65 4.82 -2.79
N ASP A 6 -10.82 3.70 -3.50
CA ASP A 6 -9.78 3.07 -4.33
C ASP A 6 -9.23 4.03 -5.41
N ASP A 7 -9.99 5.07 -5.78
CA ASP A 7 -9.57 6.11 -6.72
C ASP A 7 -8.77 7.27 -6.06
N LEU A 8 -8.51 7.17 -4.75
CA LEU A 8 -7.95 8.19 -3.86
C LEU A 8 -8.87 9.39 -3.61
N ASN A 9 -10.13 9.35 -4.04
CA ASN A 9 -11.10 10.35 -3.63
C ASN A 9 -11.34 10.23 -2.12
N ILE A 10 -11.41 11.38 -1.44
CA ILE A 10 -11.58 11.44 0.00
C ILE A 10 -12.94 12.05 0.31
N GLN A 11 -13.77 11.34 1.04
CA GLN A 11 -15.06 11.83 1.50
C GLN A 11 -15.09 11.95 3.01
N ALA A 12 -15.47 13.12 3.52
CA ALA A 12 -15.75 13.33 4.92
C ALA A 12 -17.12 12.72 5.26
N THR A 13 -17.15 11.40 5.50
CA THR A 13 -18.37 10.68 5.90
C THR A 13 -18.12 9.87 7.17
N PRO A 14 -19.17 9.59 7.98
CA PRO A 14 -19.02 8.76 9.15
C PRO A 14 -18.53 7.37 8.76
N CYS A 15 -17.43 6.93 9.36
CA CYS A 15 -16.85 5.62 9.09
C CYS A 15 -17.83 4.52 9.56
N ARG A 16 -18.19 3.57 8.69
CA ARG A 16 -19.32 2.64 8.92
C ARG A 16 -18.93 1.27 9.48
N THR A 17 -17.68 0.86 9.32
CA THR A 17 -17.19 -0.49 9.65
C THR A 17 -16.45 -0.56 11.00
N PRO A 18 -16.99 -1.11 12.10
CA PRO A 18 -16.28 -1.14 13.38
C PRO A 18 -14.83 -1.64 13.28
N ALA A 19 -13.89 -0.93 13.93
CA ALA A 19 -12.48 -1.32 13.99
C ALA A 19 -12.23 -2.11 15.26
N HIS A 20 -11.73 -3.34 15.13
CA HIS A 20 -11.28 -4.15 16.25
C HIS A 20 -9.79 -4.48 16.09
N GLY A 21 -9.07 -4.60 17.20
CA GLY A 21 -7.67 -5.03 17.20
C GLY A 21 -6.69 -4.06 16.55
N LEU A 22 -6.97 -2.75 16.57
CA LEU A 22 -6.03 -1.76 16.06
C LEU A 22 -4.79 -1.71 16.94
N THR A 23 -3.62 -1.82 16.32
CA THR A 23 -2.32 -1.63 16.98
C THR A 23 -1.53 -0.59 16.21
N SER A 24 -0.54 0.02 16.86
CA SER A 24 0.35 0.97 16.19
C SER A 24 1.13 0.24 15.08
N ARG A 25 0.91 0.62 13.82
CA ARG A 25 1.51 0.02 12.63
C ARG A 25 2.58 0.88 11.99
N GLY A 26 2.54 2.19 12.22
CA GLY A 26 3.53 3.10 11.66
C GLY A 26 3.33 4.52 12.14
N ALA A 27 4.14 5.43 11.59
CA ALA A 27 3.99 6.85 11.80
C ALA A 27 4.12 7.63 10.51
N LEU A 28 3.30 8.67 10.41
CA LEU A 28 3.28 9.62 9.32
C LEU A 28 3.82 10.96 9.82
N ARG A 29 4.62 11.65 9.01
CA ARG A 29 4.92 13.07 9.22
C ARG A 29 4.03 13.91 8.32
N ALA A 30 3.24 14.77 8.93
CA ALA A 30 2.38 15.74 8.25
C ALA A 30 2.02 16.89 9.18
N SER A 31 1.68 18.04 8.63
CA SER A 31 1.12 19.14 9.43
C SER A 31 -0.36 18.92 9.74
N TYR A 32 -0.82 19.45 10.87
CA TYR A 32 -2.23 19.40 11.27
C TYR A 32 -3.13 20.01 10.18
N HIS A 33 -2.75 21.18 9.66
CA HIS A 33 -3.42 21.85 8.56
C HIS A 33 -3.48 20.99 7.30
N GLY A 34 -2.37 20.33 6.93
CA GLY A 34 -2.33 19.43 5.79
C GLY A 34 -3.31 18.27 5.93
N LEU A 35 -3.36 17.64 7.10
CA LEU A 35 -4.29 16.54 7.36
C LEU A 35 -5.74 17.00 7.39
N THR A 36 -6.05 18.13 8.02
CA THR A 36 -7.40 18.71 8.02
C THR A 36 -7.87 19.09 6.62
N THR A 37 -6.97 19.64 5.79
CA THR A 37 -7.29 19.96 4.39
C THR A 37 -7.61 18.71 3.57
N ARG A 38 -6.97 17.58 3.87
CA ARG A 38 -7.13 16.32 3.13
C ARG A 38 -8.28 15.47 3.64
N PHE A 39 -8.39 15.30 4.95
CA PHE A 39 -9.32 14.38 5.60
C PHE A 39 -10.54 15.08 6.21
N GLY A 40 -10.60 16.41 6.12
CA GLY A 40 -11.59 17.23 6.81
C GLY A 40 -11.27 17.37 8.30
N ASP A 41 -12.11 18.12 9.00
CA ASP A 41 -11.94 18.35 10.43
C ASP A 41 -12.00 17.01 11.21
N PRO A 42 -11.11 16.84 12.21
CA PRO A 42 -11.17 15.68 13.10
C PRO A 42 -12.50 15.67 13.84
N HIS A 43 -13.12 14.49 13.94
CA HIS A 43 -14.32 14.32 14.74
C HIS A 43 -13.90 13.96 16.15
N PHE A 44 -13.93 14.95 17.04
CA PHE A 44 -13.90 14.71 18.48
C PHE A 44 -15.24 14.10 18.85
N GLY A 45 -15.27 12.91 19.45
CA GLY A 45 -16.50 12.31 19.94
C GLY A 45 -17.30 13.34 20.74
N THR A 46 -18.63 13.27 20.67
CA THR A 46 -19.49 14.09 21.54
C THR A 46 -19.05 13.89 22.99
N GLY A 47 -18.89 15.00 23.71
CA GLY A 47 -18.14 15.18 24.96
C GLY A 47 -18.26 14.08 26.03
N ASP A 48 -17.25 14.10 26.91
CA ASP A 48 -17.15 13.41 28.21
C ASP A 48 -16.21 12.19 28.29
N SER A 49 -15.12 12.15 27.50
CA SER A 49 -13.94 11.35 27.89
C SER A 49 -12.92 12.26 28.56
N PRO A 50 -12.66 12.12 29.89
CA PRO A 50 -11.69 12.94 30.61
C PRO A 50 -10.22 12.62 30.25
N ASP A 51 -9.97 11.57 29.47
CA ASP A 51 -8.63 11.16 29.09
C ASP A 51 -8.39 11.46 27.60
N GLY A 52 -7.54 12.46 27.37
CA GLY A 52 -7.11 12.96 26.06
C GLY A 52 -6.19 12.02 25.29
N GLU A 53 -6.56 10.75 25.16
CA GLU A 53 -5.95 9.82 24.20
C GLU A 53 -6.63 10.01 22.83
N ALA A 54 -6.28 11.13 22.18
CA ALA A 54 -7.07 11.72 21.11
C ALA A 54 -6.82 11.05 19.76
N THR A 55 -7.59 10.00 19.45
CA THR A 55 -7.83 9.65 18.04
C THR A 55 -8.43 10.85 17.32
N LEU A 56 -7.70 11.43 16.38
CA LEU A 56 -8.14 12.63 15.66
C LEU A 56 -8.91 12.27 14.39
N TRP A 57 -8.40 11.29 13.62
CA TRP A 57 -9.11 10.79 12.45
C TRP A 57 -9.28 9.29 12.52
N ALA A 58 -10.53 8.83 12.37
CA ALA A 58 -10.83 7.50 11.86
C ALA A 58 -10.92 7.59 10.33
N ILE A 59 -10.23 6.67 9.65
CA ILE A 59 -10.10 6.63 8.19
C ILE A 59 -10.44 5.22 7.71
N ASP A 60 -11.50 5.09 6.91
CA ASP A 60 -11.76 3.86 6.16
C ASP A 60 -10.94 3.90 4.86
N THR A 61 -10.16 2.85 4.59
CA THR A 61 -9.40 2.68 3.34
C THR A 61 -9.79 1.36 2.68
N PRO A 62 -9.43 1.16 1.40
CA PRO A 62 -9.63 -0.12 0.71
C PRO A 62 -8.84 -1.27 1.35
N GLY A 63 -7.72 -0.95 2.01
CA GLY A 63 -6.93 -1.89 2.81
C GLY A 63 -7.46 -2.12 4.23
N GLY A 64 -8.61 -1.53 4.59
CA GLY A 64 -9.20 -1.60 5.92
C GLY A 64 -9.14 -0.28 6.69
N ARG A 65 -9.66 -0.29 7.92
CA ARG A 65 -9.74 0.90 8.77
C ARG A 65 -8.41 1.19 9.46
N ALA A 66 -8.08 2.47 9.53
CA ALA A 66 -6.99 3.00 10.34
C ALA A 66 -7.45 4.20 11.19
N GLN A 67 -6.64 4.51 12.19
CA GLN A 67 -6.76 5.71 13.01
C GLN A 67 -5.46 6.50 12.96
N LEU A 68 -5.58 7.81 12.85
CA LEU A 68 -4.47 8.75 13.03
C LEU A 68 -4.59 9.39 14.41
N GLN A 69 -3.52 9.28 15.18
CA GLN A 69 -3.46 9.75 16.56
C GLN A 69 -2.22 10.60 16.79
N ASN A 70 -2.31 11.50 17.76
CA ASN A 70 -1.17 12.27 18.26
C ASN A 70 -1.31 12.46 19.77
N TRP A 71 -0.17 12.54 20.46
CA TRP A 71 -0.09 12.75 21.90
C TRP A 71 -0.23 14.24 22.28
N LEU A 72 -0.08 15.15 21.32
CA LEU A 72 -0.27 16.58 21.51
C LEU A 72 -1.76 16.91 21.66
N SER A 73 -2.06 17.88 22.52
CA SER A 73 -3.43 18.36 22.68
C SER A 73 -3.89 19.14 21.43
N ILE A 74 -5.20 19.16 21.19
CA ILE A 74 -5.80 19.88 20.05
C ILE A 74 -5.40 21.36 20.05
N GLU A 75 -5.36 21.99 21.22
CA GLU A 75 -4.93 23.39 21.34
C GLU A 75 -3.48 23.58 20.88
N GLN A 76 -2.58 22.65 21.19
CA GLN A 76 -1.19 22.72 20.74
C GLN A 76 -1.09 22.59 19.21
N LEU A 77 -1.87 21.68 18.63
CA LEU A 77 -1.96 21.47 17.19
C LEU A 77 -2.51 22.72 16.47
N GLN A 78 -3.54 23.35 17.04
CA GLN A 78 -4.14 24.58 16.49
C GLN A 78 -3.23 25.80 16.58
N ARG A 79 -2.36 25.89 17.61
CA ARG A 79 -1.39 26.98 17.74
C ARG A 79 -0.27 26.92 16.70
N ARG A 80 0.04 25.73 16.18
CA ARG A 80 1.11 25.50 15.19
C ARG A 80 0.62 24.58 14.08
N PRO A 81 -0.39 25.02 13.29
CA PRO A 81 -1.12 24.14 12.39
C PRO A 81 -0.26 23.68 11.19
N ASP A 82 0.76 24.45 10.83
CA ASP A 82 1.65 24.17 9.70
C ASP A 82 2.94 23.42 10.10
N GLU A 83 3.16 23.16 11.40
CA GLU A 83 4.35 22.42 11.86
C GLU A 83 4.25 20.95 11.47
N ASP A 84 5.32 20.40 10.89
CA ASP A 84 5.39 18.99 10.54
C ASP A 84 5.59 18.15 11.81
N ILE A 85 4.59 17.33 12.13
CA ILE A 85 4.53 16.56 13.36
C ILE A 85 4.31 15.07 13.07
N ARG A 86 4.79 14.23 14.00
CA ARG A 86 4.68 12.77 13.89
C ARG A 86 3.30 12.33 14.38
N TRP A 87 2.55 11.69 13.50
CA TRP A 87 1.26 11.05 13.73
C TRP A 87 1.45 9.55 13.86
N SER A 88 0.84 8.92 14.85
CA SER A 88 0.76 7.47 14.92
C SER A 88 -0.37 6.95 14.02
N ILE A 89 -0.09 5.90 13.25
CA ILE A 89 -1.07 5.17 12.47
C ILE A 89 -1.40 3.89 13.21
N GLN A 90 -2.64 3.76 13.67
CA GLN A 90 -3.16 2.50 14.22
C GLN A 90 -4.00 1.76 13.17
N ALA A 91 -3.69 0.49 12.93
CA ALA A 91 -4.40 -0.35 11.98
C ALA A 91 -4.36 -1.82 12.41
N ALA A 92 -5.31 -2.63 11.95
CA ALA A 92 -5.32 -4.06 12.22
C ALA A 92 -4.23 -4.80 11.43
N THR A 93 -3.89 -4.31 10.24
CA THR A 93 -2.92 -4.88 9.29
C THR A 93 -2.10 -3.74 8.64
N ASP A 94 -1.12 -4.09 7.79
CA ASP A 94 -0.30 -3.10 7.08
C ASP A 94 -0.97 -2.53 5.81
N HIS A 95 -2.07 -3.14 5.34
CA HIS A 95 -2.76 -2.78 4.09
C HIS A 95 -3.26 -1.32 4.04
N PRO A 96 -3.69 -0.67 5.13
CA PRO A 96 -4.06 0.75 5.10
C PRO A 96 -2.87 1.72 4.92
N LEU A 97 -1.64 1.30 5.20
CA LEU A 97 -0.46 2.18 5.21
C LEU A 97 -0.17 2.85 3.85
N PRO A 98 -0.13 2.14 2.70
CA PRO A 98 0.10 2.78 1.40
C PRO A 98 -1.00 3.79 1.05
N TRP A 99 -2.27 3.51 1.39
CA TRP A 99 -3.38 4.43 1.15
C TRP A 99 -3.24 5.74 1.93
N ILE A 100 -2.95 5.63 3.23
CA ILE A 100 -2.77 6.79 4.12
C ILE A 100 -1.55 7.61 3.69
N SER A 101 -0.43 6.94 3.42
CA SER A 101 0.79 7.61 2.98
C SER A 101 0.58 8.33 1.65
N LYS A 102 -0.10 7.69 0.69
CA LYS A 102 -0.44 8.31 -0.60
C LYS A 102 -1.36 9.51 -0.42
N ALA A 103 -2.42 9.38 0.36
CA ALA A 103 -3.40 10.44 0.56
C ALA A 103 -2.82 11.65 1.32
N ALA A 104 -1.96 11.41 2.31
CA ALA A 104 -1.41 12.47 3.14
C ALA A 104 -0.17 13.14 2.53
N THR A 105 0.73 12.36 1.91
CA THR A 105 2.03 12.87 1.40
C THR A 105 2.09 13.00 -0.12
N GLY A 106 1.09 12.46 -0.82
CA GLY A 106 1.11 12.38 -2.28
C GLY A 106 1.93 11.22 -2.85
N SER A 107 2.59 10.42 -2.01
CA SER A 107 3.47 9.32 -2.42
C SER A 107 3.33 8.08 -1.54
N THR A 108 3.45 6.89 -2.12
CA THR A 108 3.61 5.63 -1.35
C THR A 108 5.04 5.41 -0.84
N ALA A 109 6.05 6.12 -1.35
CA ALA A 109 7.45 5.81 -1.03
C ALA A 109 7.80 5.92 0.47
N HIS A 110 7.02 6.67 1.25
CA HIS A 110 7.28 6.88 2.67
C HIS A 110 6.68 5.78 3.57
N PHE A 111 5.68 5.03 3.10
CA PHE A 111 4.97 4.09 3.96
C PHE A 111 5.85 2.94 4.50
N PRO A 112 6.84 2.40 3.78
CA PRO A 112 7.68 1.34 4.33
C PRO A 112 8.54 1.84 5.48
N ALA A 113 9.11 3.04 5.36
CA ALA A 113 9.89 3.68 6.42
C ALA A 113 9.02 4.11 7.61
N ALA A 114 7.73 4.39 7.39
CA ALA A 114 6.77 4.76 8.43
C ALA A 114 6.66 3.72 9.54
N VAL A 115 6.95 2.45 9.23
CA VAL A 115 6.84 1.34 10.19
C VAL A 115 7.93 1.41 11.27
N GLY A 116 9.16 1.84 10.94
CA GLY A 116 10.24 2.16 11.89
C GLY A 116 10.28 1.34 13.20
N GLU A 117 10.01 2.00 14.32
CA GLU A 117 10.04 1.40 15.68
C GLU A 117 8.79 0.52 15.99
N PHE A 118 7.79 0.52 15.11
CA PHE A 118 6.53 -0.23 15.23
C PHE A 118 6.57 -1.60 14.52
N THR A 119 7.75 -2.04 14.11
CA THR A 119 8.01 -3.29 13.37
C THR A 119 7.58 -4.58 14.06
N ARG A 120 7.16 -4.55 15.33
CA ARG A 120 6.73 -5.76 16.07
C ARG A 120 5.63 -6.55 15.36
N HIS A 121 4.84 -5.89 14.52
CA HIS A 121 3.71 -6.51 13.83
C HIS A 121 3.80 -6.48 12.30
N SER A 122 4.91 -5.99 11.73
CA SER A 122 5.06 -5.75 10.29
C SER A 122 6.38 -6.34 9.80
N SER A 123 6.36 -7.01 8.66
CA SER A 123 7.54 -7.56 7.99
C SER A 123 7.69 -6.98 6.59
N SER A 124 8.86 -7.13 5.99
CA SER A 124 9.06 -6.76 4.58
C SER A 124 8.06 -7.48 3.66
N GLU A 125 7.67 -8.71 4.02
CA GLU A 125 6.66 -9.48 3.30
C GLU A 125 5.27 -8.83 3.41
N THR A 126 4.78 -8.51 4.61
CA THR A 126 3.45 -7.91 4.80
C THR A 126 3.35 -6.50 4.23
N LEU A 127 4.44 -5.74 4.23
CA LEU A 127 4.50 -4.42 3.58
C LEU A 127 4.49 -4.52 2.06
N THR A 128 5.20 -5.49 1.50
CA THR A 128 5.19 -5.77 0.06
C THR A 128 3.80 -6.23 -0.38
N ASP A 129 3.18 -7.12 0.40
CA ASP A 129 1.81 -7.62 0.18
C ASP A 129 0.77 -6.48 0.22
N ALA A 130 0.88 -5.56 1.19
CA ALA A 130 0.05 -4.35 1.27
C ALA A 130 0.21 -3.45 0.03
N TYR A 131 1.43 -3.32 -0.50
CA TYR A 131 1.67 -2.52 -1.70
C TYR A 131 1.08 -3.15 -2.97
N VAL A 132 1.15 -4.48 -3.08
CA VAL A 132 0.52 -5.22 -4.18
C VAL A 132 -0.99 -4.95 -4.24
N ASP A 133 -1.67 -5.03 -3.09
CA ASP A 133 -3.11 -4.75 -3.02
C ASP A 133 -3.43 -3.32 -3.40
N TYR A 134 -2.66 -2.37 -2.86
CA TYR A 134 -2.79 -0.98 -3.23
C TYR A 134 -2.68 -0.79 -4.74
N LEU A 135 -1.66 -1.36 -5.39
CA LEU A 135 -1.46 -1.25 -6.84
C LEU A 135 -2.63 -1.88 -7.62
N TYR A 136 -3.07 -3.08 -7.22
CA TYR A 136 -4.17 -3.78 -7.88
C TYR A 136 -5.49 -3.02 -7.74
N GLN A 137 -5.92 -2.70 -6.52
CA GLN A 137 -7.16 -1.95 -6.27
C GLN A 137 -7.13 -0.58 -6.94
N ARG A 138 -6.00 0.14 -6.85
CA ARG A 138 -5.81 1.43 -7.53
C ARG A 138 -5.94 1.28 -9.05
N SER A 139 -5.43 0.19 -9.63
CA SER A 139 -5.55 -0.08 -11.06
C SER A 139 -7.01 -0.27 -11.49
N GLN A 140 -7.80 -1.03 -10.71
CA GLN A 140 -9.22 -1.29 -11.01
C GLN A 140 -10.04 -0.01 -10.92
N ALA A 141 -9.87 0.73 -9.83
CA ALA A 141 -10.60 1.99 -9.64
C ALA A 141 -10.24 3.02 -10.71
N PHE A 142 -8.96 3.11 -11.08
CA PHE A 142 -8.56 4.05 -12.12
C PHE A 142 -9.04 3.62 -13.50
N ALA A 143 -9.08 2.31 -13.80
CA ALA A 143 -9.70 1.80 -15.01
C ALA A 143 -11.19 2.14 -15.09
N ASN A 144 -11.93 1.95 -13.99
CA ASN A 144 -13.34 2.31 -13.89
C ASN A 144 -13.56 3.81 -14.12
N TRP A 145 -12.76 4.66 -13.47
CA TRP A 145 -12.83 6.10 -13.67
C TRP A 145 -12.55 6.51 -15.12
N VAL A 146 -11.51 5.95 -15.74
CA VAL A 146 -11.17 6.20 -17.16
C VAL A 146 -12.34 5.79 -18.07
N ASN A 147 -12.97 4.65 -17.81
CA ASN A 147 -14.08 4.13 -18.62
C ASN A 147 -15.35 5.00 -18.53
N LEU A 148 -15.50 5.79 -17.47
CA LEU A 148 -16.59 6.77 -17.34
C LEU A 148 -16.32 8.08 -18.10
N GLN A 149 -15.07 8.33 -18.51
CA GLN A 149 -14.73 9.53 -19.28
C GLN A 149 -15.09 9.37 -20.76
N ARG A 150 -15.41 10.49 -21.43
CA ARG A 150 -15.54 10.48 -22.89
C ARG A 150 -14.18 10.23 -23.53
N ARG A 151 -14.11 9.39 -24.57
CA ARG A 151 -12.84 8.97 -25.21
C ARG A 151 -12.04 10.10 -25.84
N ASP A 152 -12.71 11.16 -26.26
CA ASP A 152 -12.13 12.38 -26.82
C ASP A 152 -11.73 13.41 -25.75
N SER A 153 -12.10 13.18 -24.49
CA SER A 153 -11.74 14.08 -23.39
C SER A 153 -10.25 14.01 -23.09
N ARG A 154 -9.69 15.17 -22.71
CA ARG A 154 -8.33 15.28 -22.19
C ARG A 154 -8.09 14.33 -21.01
N GLY A 155 -9.07 14.19 -20.11
CA GLY A 155 -9.01 13.27 -18.98
C GLY A 155 -8.82 11.81 -19.39
N TYR A 156 -9.51 11.35 -20.43
CA TYR A 156 -9.30 10.01 -20.98
C TYR A 156 -7.91 9.88 -21.63
N LEU A 157 -7.57 10.79 -22.55
CA LEU A 157 -6.35 10.72 -23.36
C LEU A 157 -5.07 10.80 -22.51
N GLU A 158 -5.09 11.52 -21.40
CA GLU A 158 -3.96 11.63 -20.48
C GLU A 158 -3.77 10.39 -19.59
N ASN A 159 -4.83 9.65 -19.29
CA ASN A 159 -4.82 8.64 -18.22
C ASN A 159 -5.10 7.20 -18.68
N TRP A 160 -5.62 6.97 -19.89
CA TRP A 160 -6.14 5.66 -20.32
C TRP A 160 -5.15 4.49 -20.29
N THR A 161 -3.85 4.76 -20.25
CA THR A 161 -2.81 3.71 -20.14
C THR A 161 -2.32 3.47 -18.72
N LEU A 162 -2.53 4.40 -17.80
CA LEU A 162 -2.02 4.33 -16.43
C LEU A 162 -2.55 3.12 -15.64
N PRO A 163 -3.84 2.71 -15.76
CA PRO A 163 -4.33 1.51 -15.09
C PRO A 163 -3.55 0.24 -15.47
N ARG A 164 -3.13 0.12 -16.74
CA ARG A 164 -2.35 -1.05 -17.19
C ARG A 164 -0.95 -1.07 -16.59
N HIS A 165 -0.33 0.09 -16.40
CA HIS A 165 0.98 0.18 -15.75
C HIS A 165 0.86 -0.22 -14.27
N LEU A 166 -0.13 0.31 -13.54
CA LEU A 166 -0.40 -0.08 -12.15
C LEU A 166 -0.64 -1.59 -12.01
N HIS A 167 -1.46 -2.17 -12.88
CA HIS A 167 -1.71 -3.61 -12.87
C HIS A 167 -0.45 -4.43 -13.19
N GLY A 168 0.35 -3.98 -14.17
CA GLY A 168 1.63 -4.59 -14.50
C GLY A 168 2.61 -4.58 -13.32
N PHE A 169 2.69 -3.44 -12.60
CA PHE A 169 3.48 -3.33 -11.38
C PHE A 169 2.98 -4.28 -10.28
N ALA A 170 1.66 -4.37 -10.09
CA ALA A 170 1.08 -5.29 -9.11
C ALA A 170 1.49 -6.75 -9.39
N LEU A 171 1.42 -7.18 -10.66
CA LEU A 171 1.84 -8.53 -11.07
C LEU A 171 3.33 -8.77 -10.84
N GLN A 172 4.19 -7.82 -11.21
CA GLN A 172 5.65 -7.96 -11.05
C GLN A 172 6.08 -8.06 -9.58
N VAL A 173 5.47 -7.26 -8.71
CA VAL A 173 5.77 -7.32 -7.26
C VAL A 173 5.18 -8.57 -6.63
N LEU A 174 3.99 -9.00 -7.06
CA LEU A 174 3.37 -10.23 -6.59
C LEU A 174 4.18 -11.47 -6.98
N GLU A 175 4.75 -11.49 -8.18
CA GLU A 175 5.66 -12.55 -8.63
C GLU A 175 6.88 -12.68 -7.70
N ILE A 176 7.56 -11.56 -7.42
CA ILE A 176 8.69 -11.53 -6.47
C ILE A 176 8.27 -12.04 -5.08
N LEU A 177 7.10 -11.60 -4.60
CA LEU A 177 6.56 -12.02 -3.31
C LEU A 177 6.27 -13.53 -3.28
N HIS A 178 5.69 -14.06 -4.36
CA HIS A 178 5.41 -15.48 -4.49
C HIS A 178 6.69 -16.31 -4.54
N ASP A 179 7.72 -15.90 -5.28
CA ASP A 179 8.99 -16.61 -5.34
C ASP A 179 9.68 -16.62 -3.97
N HIS A 180 9.62 -15.49 -3.25
CA HIS A 180 10.10 -15.39 -1.88
C HIS A 180 9.38 -16.38 -0.95
N GLN A 181 8.04 -16.34 -0.93
CA GLN A 181 7.20 -17.22 -0.14
C GLN A 181 7.42 -18.70 -0.49
N TRP A 182 7.54 -19.01 -1.78
CA TRP A 182 7.82 -20.36 -2.27
C TRP A 182 9.16 -20.87 -1.76
N SER A 183 10.22 -20.04 -1.84
CA SER A 183 11.56 -20.41 -1.37
C SER A 183 11.60 -20.79 0.11
N GLN A 184 10.71 -20.22 0.93
CA GLN A 184 10.62 -20.47 2.36
C GLN A 184 9.57 -21.52 2.76
N ALA A 185 8.62 -21.80 1.87
CA ALA A 185 7.50 -22.69 2.17
C ALA A 185 7.97 -24.14 2.36
N SER A 186 7.37 -24.82 3.34
CA SER A 186 7.51 -26.27 3.51
C SER A 186 6.90 -27.02 2.33
N HIS A 187 7.30 -28.28 2.15
CA HIS A 187 6.69 -29.17 1.15
C HIS A 187 5.16 -29.21 1.29
N ASP A 188 4.64 -29.31 2.52
CA ASP A 188 3.20 -29.37 2.78
C ASP A 188 2.49 -28.05 2.44
N GLN A 189 3.14 -26.90 2.68
CA GLN A 189 2.62 -25.58 2.29
C GLN A 189 2.56 -25.45 0.76
N ARG A 190 3.63 -25.81 0.06
CA ARG A 190 3.68 -25.82 -1.41
C ARG A 190 2.65 -26.77 -2.00
N HIS A 191 2.56 -27.99 -1.48
CA HIS A 191 1.58 -28.99 -1.89
C HIS A 191 0.15 -28.49 -1.64
N THR A 192 -0.11 -27.82 -0.51
CA THR A 192 -1.41 -27.18 -0.27
C THR A 192 -1.68 -26.14 -1.35
N TRP A 193 -0.76 -25.21 -1.62
CA TRP A 193 -0.97 -24.16 -2.62
C TRP A 193 -1.28 -24.70 -4.01
N ILE A 194 -0.63 -25.79 -4.42
CA ILE A 194 -0.89 -26.48 -5.70
C ILE A 194 -2.20 -27.27 -5.67
N CYS A 195 -2.48 -27.99 -4.59
CA CYS A 195 -3.67 -28.85 -4.51
C CYS A 195 -4.96 -28.07 -4.22
N THR A 196 -4.88 -26.81 -3.78
CA THR A 196 -6.05 -25.95 -3.59
C THR A 196 -6.62 -25.42 -4.93
N GLY A 197 -6.53 -26.23 -6.01
CA GLY A 197 -7.13 -26.05 -7.34
C GLY A 197 -8.20 -24.98 -7.37
N ALA A 198 -8.06 -23.93 -8.21
CA ALA A 198 -8.93 -22.75 -8.30
C ALA A 198 -10.37 -23.00 -7.81
N ARG A 199 -10.62 -22.87 -6.50
CA ARG A 199 -11.91 -23.20 -5.91
C ARG A 199 -12.90 -22.10 -6.29
N GLN A 200 -13.99 -22.50 -6.95
CA GLN A 200 -15.19 -21.68 -7.09
C GLN A 200 -15.92 -21.64 -5.73
N GLU A 201 -15.49 -20.78 -4.81
CA GLU A 201 -16.27 -20.38 -3.63
C GLU A 201 -16.66 -18.90 -3.75
N PRO A 202 -17.81 -18.48 -3.17
CA PRO A 202 -18.50 -17.27 -3.56
C PRO A 202 -17.73 -16.01 -3.16
N ALA A 203 -17.92 -14.96 -3.95
CA ALA A 203 -17.41 -13.59 -3.84
C ALA A 203 -16.69 -13.23 -2.52
N GLY A 204 -15.42 -13.61 -2.40
CA GLY A 204 -14.47 -12.84 -1.59
C GLY A 204 -14.27 -11.45 -2.20
N SER A 205 -13.50 -10.59 -1.55
CA SER A 205 -13.12 -9.30 -2.17
C SER A 205 -12.49 -9.56 -3.56
N ASP A 206 -12.68 -8.66 -4.53
CA ASP A 206 -12.13 -8.80 -5.89
C ASP A 206 -10.61 -9.07 -5.86
N VAL A 207 -9.93 -8.54 -4.84
CA VAL A 207 -8.50 -8.76 -4.55
C VAL A 207 -8.19 -10.20 -4.17
N ASP A 208 -8.95 -10.83 -3.28
CA ASP A 208 -8.70 -12.21 -2.85
C ASP A 208 -8.88 -13.19 -4.01
N GLY A 209 -9.87 -12.93 -4.87
CA GLY A 209 -10.09 -13.67 -6.11
C GLY A 209 -8.91 -13.52 -7.07
N TRP A 210 -8.48 -12.28 -7.30
CA TRP A 210 -7.33 -11.98 -8.16
C TRP A 210 -6.03 -12.59 -7.64
N ARG A 211 -5.70 -12.47 -6.35
CA ARG A 211 -4.50 -13.04 -5.72
C ARG A 211 -4.42 -14.54 -5.94
N ARG A 212 -5.51 -15.25 -5.69
CA ARG A 212 -5.59 -16.70 -5.95
C ARG A 212 -5.30 -16.99 -7.40
N GLN A 213 -5.98 -16.33 -8.34
CA GLN A 213 -5.77 -16.55 -9.77
C GLN A 213 -4.35 -16.19 -10.24
N ALA A 214 -3.77 -15.12 -9.70
CA ALA A 214 -2.43 -14.69 -10.04
C ALA A 214 -1.39 -15.70 -9.53
N ARG A 215 -1.55 -16.24 -8.32
CA ARG A 215 -0.70 -17.32 -7.80
C ARG A 215 -0.69 -18.55 -8.70
N TRP A 216 -1.81 -18.88 -9.34
CA TRP A 216 -1.89 -19.95 -10.35
C TRP A 216 -1.01 -19.73 -11.59
N ARG A 217 -0.70 -18.47 -11.93
CA ARG A 217 0.17 -18.16 -13.08
C ARG A 217 1.65 -18.45 -12.80
N TYR A 218 2.00 -18.60 -11.53
CA TYR A 218 3.38 -18.73 -11.06
C TYR A 218 3.58 -20.04 -10.28
N VAL A 219 2.76 -21.08 -10.53
CA VAL A 219 2.88 -22.38 -9.84
C VAL A 219 4.15 -23.08 -10.32
N PRO A 220 5.20 -23.20 -9.50
CA PRO A 220 6.37 -24.01 -9.82
C PRO A 220 6.01 -25.49 -9.65
N ASP A 221 6.77 -26.39 -10.26
CA ASP A 221 6.63 -27.83 -10.00
C ASP A 221 6.86 -28.09 -8.49
N PRO A 222 5.96 -28.77 -7.77
CA PRO A 222 6.14 -29.11 -6.35
C PRO A 222 7.46 -29.82 -6.05
N HIS A 223 7.98 -30.55 -7.05
CA HIS A 223 9.19 -31.35 -6.95
C HIS A 223 10.44 -30.59 -7.39
N GLU A 224 10.30 -29.41 -8.02
CA GLU A 224 11.45 -28.56 -8.31
C GLU A 224 11.88 -27.82 -7.04
N PRO A 225 13.12 -28.02 -6.57
CA PRO A 225 13.66 -27.16 -5.54
C PRO A 225 13.69 -25.71 -6.07
N PRO A 226 13.51 -24.70 -5.20
CA PRO A 226 13.58 -23.31 -5.62
C PRO A 226 14.91 -23.06 -6.36
N PRO A 227 14.90 -22.34 -7.50
CA PRO A 227 16.11 -22.08 -8.26
C PRO A 227 17.15 -21.43 -7.35
N GLY A 228 18.33 -22.06 -7.20
CA GLY A 228 19.44 -21.54 -6.41
C GLY A 228 19.56 -22.04 -4.97
N GLY A 229 18.71 -22.96 -4.49
CA GLY A 229 18.93 -23.71 -3.23
C GLY A 229 18.97 -22.89 -1.93
N GLY A 230 18.75 -21.57 -2.00
CA GLY A 230 18.71 -20.64 -0.87
C GLY A 230 17.41 -19.84 -0.85
N THR A 231 17.10 -19.26 0.32
CA THR A 231 15.99 -18.32 0.48
C THR A 231 16.18 -17.14 -0.46
N LEU A 232 15.18 -16.83 -1.29
CA LEU A 232 15.24 -15.67 -2.17
C LEU A 232 15.28 -14.40 -1.32
N ASP A 233 16.28 -13.55 -1.56
CA ASP A 233 16.41 -12.25 -0.91
C ASP A 233 15.35 -11.29 -1.47
N LEU A 234 14.26 -11.10 -0.72
CA LEU A 234 13.17 -10.20 -1.09
C LEU A 234 13.68 -8.77 -1.31
N ALA A 235 14.57 -8.28 -0.44
CA ALA A 235 15.09 -6.93 -0.56
C ALA A 235 15.97 -6.79 -1.82
N GLY A 236 16.79 -7.79 -2.12
CA GLY A 236 17.56 -7.88 -3.36
C GLY A 236 16.67 -7.83 -4.61
N ALA A 237 15.66 -8.69 -4.67
CA ALA A 237 14.73 -8.77 -5.81
C ALA A 237 13.92 -7.48 -6.01
N LEU A 238 13.49 -6.82 -4.93
CA LEU A 238 12.82 -5.52 -5.01
C LEU A 238 13.75 -4.41 -5.54
N ARG A 239 15.03 -4.38 -5.15
CA ARG A 239 16.01 -3.42 -5.69
C ARG A 239 16.30 -3.67 -7.17
N GLU A 240 16.45 -4.93 -7.56
CA GLU A 240 16.63 -5.31 -8.97
C GLU A 240 15.44 -4.84 -9.80
N ARG A 241 14.21 -5.11 -9.33
CA ARG A 241 13.00 -4.63 -10.00
C ARG A 241 12.91 -3.10 -10.06
N ALA A 242 13.36 -2.40 -9.02
CA ALA A 242 13.43 -0.93 -9.03
C ALA A 242 14.39 -0.43 -10.11
N ALA A 243 15.55 -1.07 -10.28
CA ALA A 243 16.51 -0.74 -11.33
C ALA A 243 15.95 -1.02 -12.73
N ASP A 244 15.28 -2.16 -12.93
CA ASP A 244 14.59 -2.49 -14.18
C ASP A 244 13.52 -1.46 -14.53
N CYS A 245 12.72 -1.03 -13.54
CA CYS A 245 11.69 -0.02 -13.73
C CYS A 245 12.28 1.34 -14.06
N ALA A 246 13.39 1.72 -13.43
CA ALA A 246 14.12 2.95 -13.76
C ALA A 246 14.68 2.90 -15.19
N TRP A 247 15.26 1.78 -15.60
CA TRP A 247 15.71 1.56 -16.97
C TRP A 247 14.53 1.64 -17.96
N ALA A 248 13.42 0.96 -17.67
CA ALA A 248 12.22 0.95 -18.51
C ALA A 248 11.62 2.36 -18.65
N LYS A 249 11.63 3.15 -17.58
CA LYS A 249 11.20 4.56 -17.60
C LYS A 249 12.01 5.36 -18.62
N ASP A 250 13.33 5.19 -18.64
CA ASP A 250 14.24 5.95 -19.49
C ASP A 250 14.24 5.47 -20.95
N HIS A 251 13.94 4.18 -21.20
CA HIS A 251 14.13 3.55 -22.51
C HIS A 251 12.82 3.16 -23.23
N LEU A 252 11.75 2.83 -22.49
CA LEU A 252 10.48 2.37 -23.07
C LEU A 252 9.43 3.48 -23.15
N ILE A 253 9.51 4.50 -22.29
CA ILE A 253 8.64 5.68 -22.40
C ILE A 253 9.18 6.58 -23.52
N ARG A 254 8.73 6.28 -24.75
CA ARG A 254 9.21 6.92 -26.00
C ARG A 254 9.39 8.45 -25.85
N PRO A 255 10.56 9.02 -26.20
CA PRO A 255 10.82 10.47 -26.16
C PRO A 255 9.81 11.29 -26.97
N GLY A 256 9.25 10.71 -28.04
CA GLY A 256 8.25 11.34 -28.90
C GLY A 256 6.82 11.38 -28.33
N SER A 257 6.58 10.82 -27.13
CA SER A 257 5.33 11.05 -26.41
C SER A 257 5.34 12.46 -25.82
N SER A 258 4.86 13.44 -26.57
CA SER A 258 4.78 14.83 -26.10
C SER A 258 3.58 15.03 -25.16
N GLY A 259 3.75 15.89 -24.16
CA GLY A 259 2.65 16.37 -23.31
C GLY A 259 2.42 15.60 -22.00
N ILE A 260 1.26 15.84 -21.40
CA ILE A 260 0.93 15.50 -20.00
C ILE A 260 0.82 13.98 -19.77
N THR A 261 0.44 13.21 -20.79
CA THR A 261 0.43 11.74 -20.73
C THR A 261 1.81 11.17 -20.39
N ARG A 262 2.89 11.76 -20.93
CA ARG A 262 4.26 11.35 -20.62
C ARG A 262 4.63 11.72 -19.19
N THR A 263 4.32 12.94 -18.76
CA THR A 263 4.57 13.40 -17.39
C THR A 263 3.91 12.50 -16.36
N ARG A 264 2.63 12.14 -16.54
CA ARG A 264 1.92 11.24 -15.62
C ARG A 264 2.52 9.84 -15.55
N LYS A 265 3.03 9.32 -16.66
CA LYS A 265 3.75 8.04 -16.68
C LYS A 265 5.07 8.13 -15.95
N LEU A 266 5.86 9.17 -16.20
CA LEU A 266 7.12 9.38 -15.50
C LEU A 266 6.91 9.49 -13.99
N GLU A 267 5.94 10.31 -13.55
CA GLU A 267 5.55 10.41 -12.14
C GLU A 267 5.18 9.04 -11.53
N LEU A 268 4.40 8.24 -12.26
CA LEU A 268 3.99 6.90 -11.82
C LEU A 268 5.18 5.94 -11.68
N TYR A 269 6.12 5.95 -12.64
CA TYR A 269 7.32 5.12 -12.59
C TYR A 269 8.28 5.58 -11.48
N ASP A 270 8.47 6.90 -11.33
CA ASP A 270 9.33 7.48 -10.29
C ASP A 270 8.83 7.11 -8.89
N GLU A 271 7.52 7.23 -8.65
CA GLU A 271 6.91 6.80 -7.40
C GLU A 271 7.06 5.29 -7.17
N HIS A 272 6.85 4.47 -8.21
CA HIS A 272 6.97 3.02 -8.11
C HIS A 272 8.40 2.61 -7.75
N VAL A 273 9.41 3.14 -8.46
CA VAL A 273 10.83 2.92 -8.17
C VAL A 273 11.15 3.32 -6.74
N ALA A 274 10.76 4.54 -6.32
CA ALA A 274 11.01 5.02 -4.97
C ALA A 274 10.36 4.13 -3.90
N THR A 275 9.15 3.61 -4.16
CA THR A 275 8.45 2.72 -3.23
C THR A 275 9.12 1.35 -3.15
N LEU A 276 9.57 0.77 -4.27
CA LEU A 276 10.31 -0.49 -4.26
C LEU A 276 11.64 -0.37 -3.51
N THR A 277 12.38 0.72 -3.72
CA THR A 277 13.61 1.00 -2.97
C THR A 277 13.32 1.12 -1.48
N ALA A 278 12.28 1.87 -1.10
CA ALA A 278 11.89 2.02 0.30
C ALA A 278 11.45 0.71 0.95
N LEU A 279 10.73 -0.16 0.22
CA LEU A 279 10.35 -1.50 0.69
C LEU A 279 11.57 -2.39 0.91
N ALA A 280 12.55 -2.34 0.00
CA ALA A 280 13.79 -3.10 0.14
C ALA A 280 14.68 -2.63 1.31
N ASP A 281 14.60 -1.34 1.65
CA ASP A 281 15.37 -0.74 2.73
C ASP A 281 14.63 -0.78 4.08
N ALA A 282 13.35 -1.17 4.08
CA ALA A 282 12.56 -1.35 5.30
C ALA A 282 13.15 -2.51 6.11
N LYS A 283 13.76 -2.18 7.26
CA LYS A 283 14.31 -3.18 8.17
C LYS A 283 13.16 -3.97 8.82
N PRO A 284 13.14 -5.31 8.72
CA PRO A 284 12.25 -6.11 9.55
C PRO A 284 12.65 -5.99 11.02
N ALA A 285 11.70 -6.17 11.94
CA ALA A 285 12.01 -6.28 13.36
C ALA A 285 13.09 -7.36 13.57
N THR A 286 14.20 -7.01 14.22
CA THR A 286 15.10 -8.01 14.75
C THR A 286 14.31 -8.82 15.78
N PRO A 287 14.17 -10.15 15.66
CA PRO A 287 13.56 -10.94 16.71
C PRO A 287 14.41 -10.73 17.96
N THR A 288 13.85 -10.09 18.98
CA THR A 288 14.46 -10.04 20.30
C THR A 288 14.62 -11.48 20.73
N GLY A 289 15.88 -11.94 20.69
CA GLY A 289 16.24 -13.27 21.13
C GLY A 289 15.66 -13.53 22.51
N THR A 290 15.06 -14.71 22.66
CA THR A 290 14.67 -15.28 23.94
C THR A 290 15.90 -15.35 24.83
N GLY A 291 16.13 -14.29 25.60
CA GLY A 291 17.01 -14.30 26.76
C GLY A 291 16.32 -15.11 27.85
N ARG A 292 16.95 -16.24 28.19
CA ARG A 292 16.65 -17.07 29.35
C ARG A 292 16.75 -16.28 30.65
#